data_AF-A0A5A9F0C4-F1
#
_entry.id   AF-A0A5A9F0C4-F1
#
_cell.length_a   1.000
_cell.length_b   1.000
_cell.length_c   1.000
_cell.angle_alpha   90.00
_cell.angle_beta   90.00
_cell.angle_gamma   90.00
#
_symmetry.space_group_name_H-M   'P 1'
#
loop_
_entity.id
_entity.type
_entity.pdbx_description
1 polymer ?
#
loop_
_entity_poly.entity_id
_entity_poly.type
_entity_poly.pdbx_seq_one_letter_code
_entity_poly.pdbx_strand_id
1 'polypeptide(L)'
;MADETYSGNGPGSDIGWSDTVRFRLPAGWAVDVEEHEGQPVGTFRPPPPAAGVLRLVTDRVVPRPESGGTAATLQEMALRFVRPQDPRAGDRTVESRADGAVIAQAMMRTEEEGRAETHYLWLVGAERPDAAGSVAAVAMFSFALPDLMDGDESCAEILGRIDDAIRNAEIL
;
A
#
# COMPACT_ATOMS: atom_id res chain seq x y z
N MET A 1 -16.41 20.45 -21.85
CA MET A 1 -17.68 19.92 -21.31
C MET A 1 -17.28 18.88 -20.30
N ALA A 2 -17.34 19.24 -19.03
CA ALA A 2 -17.10 18.32 -17.92
C ALA A 2 -18.39 17.52 -17.72
N ASP A 3 -18.28 16.20 -17.70
CA ASP A 3 -19.38 15.31 -17.30
C ASP A 3 -19.06 14.81 -15.90
N GLU A 4 -19.69 15.46 -14.91
CA GLU A 4 -19.86 14.94 -13.57
C GLU A 4 -21.05 13.99 -13.59
N THR A 5 -20.84 12.72 -13.23
CA THR A 5 -21.70 11.99 -12.28
C THR A 5 -21.14 10.60 -12.04
N TYR A 6 -20.78 10.29 -10.80
CA TYR A 6 -21.01 8.96 -10.23
C TYR A 6 -21.22 9.10 -8.71
N SER A 7 -22.46 9.39 -8.31
CA SER A 7 -22.95 8.97 -7.00
C SER A 7 -23.27 7.48 -7.08
N GLY A 8 -22.44 6.66 -6.45
CA GLY A 8 -22.67 5.23 -6.29
C GLY A 8 -22.49 4.81 -4.83
N ASN A 9 -23.58 4.69 -4.08
CA ASN A 9 -23.65 3.87 -2.87
C ASN A 9 -23.58 2.38 -3.27
N GLY A 10 -22.41 1.93 -3.72
CA GLY A 10 -22.12 0.54 -4.09
C GLY A 10 -21.29 -0.20 -3.02
N PRO A 11 -21.10 -1.52 -3.14
CA PRO A 11 -20.37 -2.37 -2.18
C PRO A 11 -18.82 -2.24 -2.24
N GLY A 12 -18.29 -1.02 -2.45
CA GLY A 12 -16.86 -0.76 -2.66
C GLY A 12 -16.47 -0.59 -4.13
N SER A 13 -15.30 0.01 -4.37
CA SER A 13 -14.76 0.32 -5.69
C SER A 13 -13.54 -0.56 -5.98
N ASP A 14 -13.55 -1.27 -7.11
CA ASP A 14 -12.38 -2.02 -7.59
C ASP A 14 -11.38 -1.04 -8.22
N ILE A 15 -10.16 -1.01 -7.70
CA ILE A 15 -9.07 -0.11 -8.12
C ILE A 15 -8.01 -0.95 -8.82
N GLY A 16 -7.63 -0.56 -10.02
CA GLY A 16 -6.43 -1.05 -10.71
C GLY A 16 -5.39 0.06 -10.83
N TRP A 17 -4.12 -0.25 -10.59
CA TRP A 17 -3.03 0.72 -10.66
C TRP A 17 -1.83 0.21 -11.45
N SER A 18 -1.37 1.01 -12.42
CA SER A 18 -0.18 0.76 -13.25
C SER A 18 -0.07 -0.64 -13.84
N ASP A 19 -1.21 -1.26 -14.15
CA ASP A 19 -1.32 -2.67 -14.56
C ASP A 19 -0.56 -3.65 -13.64
N THR A 20 -0.35 -3.28 -12.36
CA THR A 20 0.52 -3.98 -11.41
C THR A 20 -0.24 -4.48 -10.18
N VAL A 21 -1.27 -3.78 -9.74
CA VAL A 21 -2.08 -4.21 -8.60
C VAL A 21 -3.55 -3.91 -8.81
N ARG A 22 -4.40 -4.81 -8.31
CA ARG A 22 -5.84 -4.64 -8.17
C ARG A 22 -6.26 -4.89 -6.73
N PHE A 23 -7.04 -3.99 -6.17
CA PHE A 23 -7.57 -4.10 -4.80
C PHE A 23 -8.93 -3.41 -4.72
N ARG A 24 -9.67 -3.64 -3.63
CA ARG A 24 -11.02 -3.11 -3.47
C ARG A 24 -11.10 -2.22 -2.24
N LEU A 25 -11.43 -0.95 -2.44
CA LEU A 25 -11.67 -0.02 -1.34
C LEU A 25 -13.15 0.05 -0.97
N PRO A 26 -13.49 0.43 0.27
CA PRO A 26 -14.84 0.81 0.63
C PRO A 26 -15.39 1.92 -0.28
N ALA A 27 -16.70 1.99 -0.43
CA ALA A 27 -17.32 3.02 -1.27
C ALA A 27 -17.16 4.41 -0.65
N GLY A 28 -17.26 5.44 -1.49
CA GLY A 28 -17.18 6.84 -1.08
C GLY A 28 -15.76 7.38 -0.89
N TRP A 29 -14.73 6.55 -1.10
CA TRP A 29 -13.36 7.03 -1.16
C TRP A 29 -13.12 7.86 -2.43
N ALA A 30 -12.58 9.06 -2.26
CA ALA A 30 -12.13 9.88 -3.37
C ALA A 30 -10.80 9.33 -3.89
N VAL A 31 -10.66 9.26 -5.23
CA VAL A 31 -9.47 8.76 -5.92
C VAL A 31 -8.83 9.91 -6.68
N ASP A 32 -7.53 10.06 -6.53
CA ASP A 32 -6.74 11.09 -7.20
C ASP A 32 -5.36 10.55 -7.58
N VAL A 33 -4.64 11.30 -8.40
CA VAL A 33 -3.25 11.02 -8.80
C VAL A 33 -2.39 12.21 -8.43
N GLU A 34 -1.44 12.00 -7.52
CA GLU A 34 -0.43 12.98 -7.15
C GLU A 34 0.89 12.66 -7.88
N GLU A 35 1.72 13.67 -8.14
CA GLU A 35 3.09 13.46 -8.59
C GLU A 35 4.03 13.64 -7.39
N HIS A 36 4.87 12.63 -7.13
CA HIS A 36 5.90 12.70 -6.09
C HIS A 36 7.23 12.27 -6.68
N GLU A 37 8.24 13.16 -6.60
CA GLU A 37 9.57 12.94 -7.18
C GLU A 37 9.54 12.50 -8.67
N GLY A 38 8.57 13.02 -9.44
CA GLY A 38 8.38 12.67 -10.86
C GLY A 38 7.74 11.31 -11.10
N GLN A 39 7.21 10.66 -10.06
CA GLN A 39 6.48 9.38 -10.14
C GLN A 39 5.00 9.58 -9.82
N PRO A 40 4.09 8.90 -10.54
CA PRO A 40 2.67 8.94 -10.22
C PRO A 40 2.38 8.15 -8.94
N VAL A 41 1.66 8.78 -8.01
CA VAL A 41 1.21 8.21 -6.74
C VAL A 41 -0.31 8.17 -6.71
N GLY A 42 -0.87 6.96 -6.58
CA GLY A 42 -2.30 6.79 -6.39
C GLY A 42 -2.68 7.28 -5.01
N THR A 43 -3.62 8.21 -4.92
CA THR A 43 -4.01 8.83 -3.66
C THR A 43 -5.50 8.62 -3.39
N PHE A 44 -5.83 8.08 -2.22
CA PHE A 44 -7.19 7.73 -1.85
C PHE A 44 -7.55 8.35 -0.51
N ARG A 45 -8.67 9.08 -0.47
CA ARG A 45 -9.13 9.80 0.72
C ARG A 45 -10.47 9.22 1.17
N PRO A 46 -10.62 8.81 2.44
CA PRO A 46 -11.90 8.34 2.93
C PRO A 46 -12.93 9.49 2.98
N PRO A 47 -14.24 9.19 2.93
CA PRO A 47 -15.26 10.21 3.08
C PRO A 47 -15.23 10.82 4.50
N PRO A 48 -15.54 12.12 4.66
CA PRO A 48 -15.66 12.73 5.99
C PRO A 48 -16.67 11.98 6.88
N PRO A 49 -16.45 11.91 8.20
CA PRO A 49 -15.46 12.66 8.99
C PRO A 49 -14.09 11.98 9.13
N ALA A 50 -13.88 10.85 8.45
CA ALA A 50 -12.61 10.14 8.54
C ALA A 50 -11.44 10.97 8.01
N ALA A 51 -10.31 10.89 8.70
CA ALA A 51 -9.07 11.55 8.33
C ALA A 51 -8.09 10.57 7.66
N GLY A 52 -6.99 11.13 7.15
CA GLY A 52 -5.88 10.38 6.59
C GLY A 52 -5.94 10.26 5.06
N VAL A 53 -4.84 9.75 4.50
CA VAL A 53 -4.65 9.61 3.07
C VAL A 53 -3.92 8.29 2.82
N LEU A 54 -4.54 7.41 2.03
CA LEU A 54 -3.88 6.21 1.52
C LEU A 54 -3.12 6.58 0.25
N ARG A 55 -1.84 6.25 0.19
CA ARG A 55 -1.00 6.41 -1.00
C ARG A 55 -0.56 5.06 -1.50
N LEU A 56 -0.42 4.94 -2.81
CA LEU A 56 0.00 3.74 -3.52
C LEU A 56 1.07 4.08 -4.54
N VAL A 57 2.17 3.35 -4.48
CA VAL A 57 3.16 3.27 -5.56
C VAL A 57 3.41 1.81 -5.91
N THR A 58 3.83 1.56 -7.15
CA THR A 58 4.11 0.22 -7.65
C THR A 58 5.47 0.18 -8.29
N ASP A 59 6.12 -0.98 -8.23
CA ASP A 59 7.42 -1.19 -8.87
C ASP A 59 7.51 -2.61 -9.45
N ARG A 60 8.39 -2.78 -10.44
CA ARG A 60 8.70 -4.08 -11.06
C ARG A 60 10.22 -4.23 -11.12
N VAL A 61 10.74 -5.21 -10.39
CA VAL A 61 12.17 -5.43 -10.25
C VAL A 61 12.57 -6.74 -10.94
N VAL A 62 13.49 -6.66 -11.90
CA VAL A 62 14.15 -7.84 -12.46
C VAL A 62 15.18 -8.34 -11.44
N PRO A 63 15.09 -9.60 -10.94
CA PRO A 63 16.05 -10.14 -10.00
C PRO A 63 17.46 -10.16 -10.60
N ARG A 64 18.47 -9.85 -9.78
CA ARG A 64 19.86 -9.97 -10.21
C ARG A 64 20.23 -11.46 -10.31
N PRO A 65 21.17 -11.86 -11.20
CA PRO A 65 21.58 -13.26 -11.33
C PRO A 65 22.00 -13.91 -10.00
N GLU A 66 22.61 -13.13 -9.11
CA GLU A 66 23.09 -13.56 -7.79
C GLU A 66 22.04 -13.49 -6.67
N SER A 67 20.85 -12.92 -6.89
CA SER A 67 19.88 -12.64 -5.82
C SER A 67 19.10 -13.86 -5.35
N GLY A 68 19.29 -15.04 -5.98
CA GLY A 68 18.48 -16.23 -5.70
C GLY A 68 17.10 -16.22 -6.37
N GLY A 69 16.89 -15.35 -7.38
CA GLY A 69 15.66 -15.24 -8.15
C GLY A 69 14.58 -14.38 -7.50
N THR A 70 13.38 -14.38 -8.07
CA THR A 70 12.28 -13.48 -7.69
C THR A 70 11.84 -13.64 -6.25
N ALA A 71 11.71 -14.87 -5.76
CA ALA A 71 11.26 -15.15 -4.40
C ALA A 71 12.22 -14.54 -3.35
N ALA A 72 13.53 -14.68 -3.56
CA ALA A 72 14.53 -14.10 -2.67
C ALA A 72 14.58 -12.57 -2.78
N THR A 73 14.41 -12.01 -3.98
CA THR A 73 14.28 -10.56 -4.17
C THR A 73 13.04 -10.00 -3.46
N LEU A 74 11.88 -10.64 -3.57
CA LEU A 74 10.65 -10.24 -2.86
C LEU A 74 10.83 -10.30 -1.35
N GLN A 75 11.42 -11.37 -0.84
CA GLN A 75 11.71 -11.51 0.58
C GLN A 75 12.66 -10.42 1.08
N GLU A 76 13.71 -10.11 0.32
CA GLU A 76 14.64 -9.03 0.63
C GLU A 76 13.93 -7.66 0.64
N MET A 77 13.11 -7.37 -0.37
CA MET A 77 12.32 -6.15 -0.44
C MET A 77 11.39 -6.01 0.78
N ALA A 78 10.67 -7.07 1.15
CA ALA A 78 9.81 -7.11 2.32
C ALA A 78 10.58 -6.86 3.63
N LEU A 79 11.73 -7.51 3.81
CA LEU A 79 12.57 -7.32 5.00
C LEU A 79 13.16 -5.91 5.09
N ARG A 80 13.52 -5.29 3.96
CA ARG A 80 13.97 -3.89 3.93
C ARG A 80 12.82 -2.92 4.17
N PHE A 81 11.63 -3.23 3.64
CA PHE A 81 10.43 -2.40 3.74
C PHE A 81 10.00 -2.19 5.20
N VAL A 82 10.06 -3.24 6.03
CA VAL A 82 9.72 -3.13 7.47
C VAL A 82 10.79 -2.40 8.31
N ARG A 83 11.89 -1.96 7.69
CA ARG A 83 12.97 -1.15 8.28
C ARG A 83 13.42 -1.66 9.66
N PRO A 84 13.96 -2.88 9.75
CA PRO A 84 14.21 -3.54 11.04
C PRO A 84 15.16 -2.77 11.97
N GLN A 85 16.00 -1.90 11.41
CA GLN A 85 16.99 -1.10 12.13
C GLN A 85 16.51 0.32 12.46
N ASP A 86 15.34 0.76 11.96
CA ASP A 86 14.81 2.10 12.24
C ASP A 86 14.03 2.07 13.56
N PRO A 87 14.49 2.75 14.63
CA PRO A 87 13.81 2.72 15.93
C PRO A 87 12.42 3.37 15.90
N ARG A 88 12.08 4.12 14.85
CA ARG A 88 10.75 4.71 14.65
C ARG A 88 9.74 3.69 14.13
N ALA A 89 10.21 2.60 13.53
CA ALA A 89 9.35 1.56 12.99
C ALA A 89 8.98 0.55 14.08
N GLY A 90 7.70 0.20 14.19
CA GLY A 90 7.14 -0.82 15.08
C GLY A 90 6.17 -1.76 14.34
N ASP A 91 5.55 -2.67 15.08
CA ASP A 91 4.47 -3.56 14.61
C ASP A 91 4.75 -4.22 13.25
N ARG A 92 5.91 -4.87 13.17
CA ARG A 92 6.47 -5.36 11.92
C ARG A 92 6.06 -6.80 11.67
N THR A 93 5.56 -7.09 10.48
CA THR A 93 5.31 -8.45 10.02
C THR A 93 5.82 -8.64 8.60
N VAL A 94 6.25 -9.87 8.30
CA VAL A 94 6.51 -10.35 6.94
C VAL A 94 5.91 -11.74 6.86
N GLU A 95 4.95 -11.92 5.97
CA GLU A 95 4.18 -13.15 5.83
C GLU A 95 4.21 -13.60 4.36
N SER A 96 4.31 -14.92 4.15
CA SER A 96 4.09 -15.52 2.83
C SER A 96 2.62 -15.92 2.71
N ARG A 97 2.02 -15.65 1.56
CA ARG A 97 0.66 -16.06 1.20
C ARG A 97 0.68 -17.40 0.47
N ALA A 98 -0.45 -18.11 0.50
CA ALA A 98 -0.60 -19.41 -0.13
C ALA A 98 -0.45 -19.36 -1.67
N ASP A 99 -0.69 -18.21 -2.30
CA ASP A 99 -0.51 -17.95 -3.72
C ASP A 99 0.94 -17.58 -4.10
N GLY A 100 1.88 -17.66 -3.15
CA GLY A 100 3.29 -17.32 -3.37
C GLY A 100 3.59 -15.82 -3.27
N ALA A 101 2.59 -14.98 -3.01
CA ALA A 101 2.82 -13.57 -2.72
C ALA A 101 3.45 -13.38 -1.33
N VAL A 102 4.13 -12.26 -1.14
CA VAL A 102 4.63 -11.79 0.16
C VAL A 102 3.84 -10.55 0.55
N ILE A 103 3.47 -10.47 1.83
CA ILE A 103 2.96 -9.26 2.45
C ILE A 103 3.90 -8.84 3.57
N ALA A 104 4.19 -7.55 3.65
CA ALA A 104 4.95 -6.97 4.75
C ALA A 104 4.20 -5.76 5.30
N GLN A 105 4.23 -5.61 6.62
CA GLN A 105 3.55 -4.52 7.31
C GLN A 105 4.51 -3.91 8.33
N ALA A 106 4.39 -2.60 8.51
CA ALA A 106 5.06 -1.88 9.58
C ALA A 106 4.26 -0.63 9.91
N MET A 107 4.41 -0.15 11.14
CA MET A 107 3.99 1.19 11.53
C MET A 107 5.23 2.04 11.76
N MET A 108 5.21 3.31 11.39
CA MET A 108 6.28 4.27 11.64
C MET A 108 5.74 5.53 12.30
N ARG A 109 6.41 5.98 13.36
CA ARG A 109 6.15 7.31 13.94
C ARG A 109 7.11 8.34 13.36
N THR A 110 6.57 9.44 12.86
CA THR A 110 7.33 10.51 12.22
C THR A 110 6.93 11.87 12.79
N GLU A 111 7.82 12.84 12.64
CA GLU A 111 7.49 14.25 12.85
C GLU A 111 7.68 14.95 11.51
N GLU A 112 6.60 15.49 10.96
CA GLU A 112 6.60 16.22 9.68
C GLU A 112 6.09 17.65 9.94
N GLU A 113 6.93 18.64 9.62
CA GLU A 113 6.63 20.06 9.86
C GLU A 113 6.22 20.38 11.32
N GLY A 114 6.81 19.68 12.29
CA GLY A 114 6.48 19.83 13.72
C GLY A 114 5.18 19.17 14.16
N ARG A 115 4.56 18.34 13.30
CA ARG A 115 3.38 17.54 13.61
C ARG A 115 3.76 16.07 13.72
N ALA A 116 3.40 15.45 14.84
CA ALA A 116 3.57 14.02 15.02
C ALA A 116 2.54 13.27 14.16
N GLU A 117 3.01 12.30 13.39
CA GLU A 117 2.20 11.44 12.54
C GLU A 117 2.57 9.97 12.74
N THR A 118 1.57 9.12 12.57
CA THR A 118 1.70 7.67 12.50
C THR A 118 1.40 7.22 11.09
N HIS A 119 2.39 6.56 10.47
CA HIS A 119 2.33 6.04 9.11
C HIS A 119 2.21 4.52 9.17
N TYR A 120 1.09 3.99 8.69
CA TYR A 120 0.90 2.56 8.50
C TYR A 120 1.34 2.19 7.10
N LEU A 121 2.17 1.17 6.98
CA LEU A 121 2.85 0.79 5.76
C LEU A 121 2.52 -0.64 5.41
N TRP A 122 2.21 -0.88 4.14
CA TRP A 122 2.04 -2.24 3.60
C TRP A 122 2.83 -2.40 2.31
N LEU A 123 3.40 -3.57 2.11
CA LEU A 123 3.93 -4.03 0.84
C LEU A 123 3.27 -5.34 0.48
N VAL A 124 2.75 -5.44 -0.74
CA VAL A 124 2.31 -6.71 -1.33
C VAL A 124 3.16 -6.95 -2.56
N GLY A 125 3.72 -8.14 -2.69
CA GLY A 125 4.58 -8.48 -3.83
C GLY A 125 4.36 -9.90 -4.30
N ALA A 126 4.46 -10.12 -5.61
CA ALA A 126 4.36 -11.45 -6.20
C ALA A 126 5.29 -11.58 -7.42
N GLU A 127 5.65 -12.82 -7.74
CA GLU A 127 6.29 -13.11 -9.00
C GLU A 127 5.28 -12.94 -10.15
N ARG A 128 5.70 -12.22 -11.20
CA ARG A 128 4.93 -12.07 -12.43
C ARG A 128 5.79 -12.37 -13.65
N PRO A 129 5.23 -13.06 -14.66
CA PRO A 129 5.93 -13.26 -15.91
C PRO A 129 6.12 -11.93 -16.65
N ASP A 130 7.25 -11.78 -17.31
CA ASP A 130 7.60 -10.66 -18.20
C ASP A 130 8.31 -11.20 -19.45
N ALA A 131 8.50 -10.37 -20.47
CA ALA A 131 9.10 -10.74 -21.74
C ALA A 131 10.50 -11.37 -21.59
N ALA A 132 11.25 -11.00 -20.55
CA ALA A 132 12.61 -11.47 -20.28
C ALA A 132 12.70 -12.61 -19.24
N GLY A 133 11.58 -13.05 -18.67
CA GLY A 133 11.57 -14.05 -17.59
C GLY A 133 10.52 -13.74 -16.53
N SER A 134 10.92 -13.74 -15.26
CA SER A 134 10.07 -13.38 -14.13
C SER A 134 10.56 -12.08 -13.49
N VAL A 135 9.62 -11.24 -13.05
CA VAL A 135 9.88 -10.02 -12.30
C VAL A 135 9.21 -10.07 -10.94
N ALA A 136 9.81 -9.40 -9.96
CA ALA A 136 9.20 -9.12 -8.68
C ALA A 136 8.32 -7.88 -8.84
N ALA A 137 7.01 -8.07 -8.95
CA ALA A 137 6.04 -6.97 -9.00
C ALA A 137 5.56 -6.67 -7.59
N VAL A 138 5.61 -5.39 -7.19
CA VAL A 138 5.22 -4.95 -5.85
C VAL A 138 4.29 -3.74 -5.88
N ALA A 139 3.42 -3.67 -4.88
CA ALA A 139 2.62 -2.52 -4.54
C ALA A 139 2.93 -2.12 -3.09
N MET A 140 3.28 -0.85 -2.89
CA MET A 140 3.58 -0.27 -1.59
C MET A 140 2.52 0.77 -1.25
N PHE A 141 1.92 0.60 -0.08
CA PHE A 141 0.88 1.45 0.45
C PHE A 141 1.37 2.16 1.70
N SER A 142 0.95 3.40 1.87
CA SER A 142 1.09 4.12 3.13
C SER A 142 -0.21 4.82 3.51
N PHE A 143 -0.55 4.82 4.79
CA PHE A 143 -1.65 5.58 5.34
C PHE A 143 -1.15 6.43 6.50
N ALA A 144 -1.19 7.75 6.33
CA ALA A 144 -0.72 8.70 7.34
C ALA A 144 -1.89 9.25 8.15
N LEU A 145 -1.74 9.25 9.47
CA LEU A 145 -2.67 9.85 10.43
C LEU A 145 -1.93 10.77 11.39
N PRO A 146 -2.53 11.88 11.84
CA PRO A 146 -2.03 12.61 13.00
C PRO A 146 -1.96 11.67 14.21
N ASP A 147 -0.86 11.71 14.98
CA ASP A 147 -0.65 10.82 16.15
C ASP A 147 -1.75 10.95 17.20
N LEU A 148 -2.36 12.14 17.34
CA LEU A 148 -3.52 12.40 18.20
C LEU A 148 -4.77 11.56 17.85
N MET A 149 -4.85 11.03 16.64
CA MET A 149 -5.96 10.21 16.17
C MET A 149 -5.62 8.70 16.17
N ASP A 150 -4.38 8.33 16.48
CA ASP A 150 -4.00 6.92 16.65
C ASP A 150 -4.74 6.35 17.87
N GLY A 151 -5.30 5.14 17.72
CA GLY A 151 -6.12 4.49 18.74
C GLY A 151 -7.57 4.97 18.85
N ASP A 152 -8.00 5.96 18.05
CA ASP A 152 -9.43 6.29 17.93
C ASP A 152 -10.20 5.14 17.24
N GLU A 153 -11.40 4.84 17.73
CA GLU A 153 -12.20 3.70 17.24
C GLU A 153 -12.53 3.83 15.74
N SER A 154 -12.83 5.05 15.27
CA SER A 154 -13.13 5.29 13.86
C SER A 154 -11.90 5.11 12.97
N CYS A 155 -10.72 5.46 13.47
CA CYS A 155 -9.44 5.22 12.80
C CYS A 155 -9.12 3.73 12.75
N ALA A 156 -9.32 3.00 13.86
CA ALA A 156 -9.09 1.57 13.93
C ALA A 156 -9.99 0.79 12.94
N GLU A 157 -11.26 1.19 12.81
CA GLU A 157 -12.19 0.59 11.85
C GLU A 157 -11.73 0.80 10.40
N ILE A 158 -11.26 2.01 10.06
CA ILE A 158 -10.72 2.30 8.74
C ILE A 158 -9.43 1.54 8.47
N LEU A 159 -8.52 1.48 9.44
CA LEU A 159 -7.27 0.74 9.31
C LEU A 159 -7.53 -0.75 9.10
N GLY A 160 -8.50 -1.34 9.81
CA GLY A 160 -8.92 -2.72 9.59
C GLY A 160 -9.44 -2.94 8.17
N ARG A 161 -10.26 -2.01 7.63
CA ARG A 161 -10.75 -2.10 6.24
C ARG A 161 -9.65 -1.94 5.20
N ILE A 162 -8.68 -1.06 5.44
CA ILE A 162 -7.50 -0.88 4.57
C ILE A 162 -6.64 -2.14 4.61
N ASP A 163 -6.37 -2.67 5.80
CA ASP A 163 -5.59 -3.89 5.99
C ASP A 163 -6.23 -5.07 5.26
N ASP A 164 -7.54 -5.28 5.43
CA ASP A 164 -8.30 -6.30 4.72
C ASP A 164 -8.23 -6.10 3.19
N ALA A 165 -8.40 -4.87 2.70
CA ALA A 165 -8.32 -4.56 1.28
C ALA A 165 -6.93 -4.88 0.69
N ILE A 166 -5.86 -4.55 1.41
CA ILE A 166 -4.48 -4.77 0.96
C ILE A 166 -4.09 -6.25 1.09
N ARG A 167 -4.50 -6.93 2.16
CA ARG A 167 -4.30 -8.38 2.33
C ARG A 167 -4.95 -9.19 1.20
N ASN A 168 -6.07 -8.72 0.67
CA ASN A 168 -6.78 -9.32 -0.47
C ASN A 168 -6.39 -8.72 -1.82
N ALA A 169 -5.41 -7.82 -1.88
CA ALA A 169 -4.93 -7.26 -3.14
C ALA A 169 -4.32 -8.35 -4.03
N GLU A 170 -4.51 -8.21 -5.32
CA GLU A 170 -3.98 -9.06 -6.38
C GLU A 170 -2.92 -8.29 -7.15
N ILE A 171 -1.69 -8.82 -7.17
CA ILE A 171 -0.65 -8.32 -8.07
C ILE A 171 -0.96 -8.81 -9.49
N LEU A 172 -0.77 -8.01 -10.53
CA LEU A 172 -1.14 -8.32 -11.92
C LEU A 172 0.07 -8.63 -12.80
#